data_AF-A0A2W7RAS1-F1
#
_entry.id   AF-A0A2W7RAS1-F1
#
_cell.length_a   1.000
_cell.length_b   1.000
_cell.length_c   1.000
_cell.angle_alpha   90.00
_cell.angle_beta   90.00
_cell.angle_gamma   90.00
#
_symmetry.space_group_name_H-M   'P 1'
#
loop_
_entity.id
_entity.type
_entity.pdbx_description
1 polymer ?
#
loop_
_entity_poly.entity_id
_entity_poly.type
_entity_poly.pdbx_seq_one_letter_code
_entity_poly.pdbx_strand_id
1 'polypeptide(L)'
;MKKLKQYFWDNIIAVLSWLGIGLILIVIFLPCILPAGKEFEAIIGVLIFYFGILYNILTYKISADKFSKELFNEFNKRFDDMNENLNRIVKGEYFYFAHKLFSLEDVIIDYMNLCAEECYWYKKGRVDNVVWESWKKGMIHYLKDPAFKAVVDDQRKEKDSYYGLYEELGL
;
A
#
# COMPACT_ATOMS: atom_id res chain seq x y z
N MET A 1 -15.61 0.88 -5.42
CA MET A 1 -15.07 2.05 -4.70
C MET A 1 -13.54 2.21 -4.82
N LYS A 2 -12.70 1.18 -4.58
CA LYS A 2 -11.22 1.31 -4.66
C LYS A 2 -10.71 1.85 -6.01
N LYS A 3 -11.21 1.35 -7.13
CA LYS A 3 -10.83 1.82 -8.49
C LYS A 3 -11.17 3.29 -8.76
N LEU A 4 -12.34 3.76 -8.30
CA LEU A 4 -12.75 5.16 -8.48
C LEU A 4 -11.89 6.10 -7.64
N LYS A 5 -11.59 5.71 -6.39
CA LYS A 5 -10.67 6.46 -5.53
C LYS A 5 -9.28 6.56 -6.18
N GLN A 6 -8.76 5.45 -6.70
CA GLN A 6 -7.45 5.43 -7.34
C GLN A 6 -7.42 6.29 -8.61
N TYR A 7 -8.44 6.18 -9.47
CA TYR A 7 -8.57 7.04 -10.64
C TYR A 7 -8.58 8.54 -10.28
N PHE A 8 -9.29 8.92 -9.21
CA PHE A 8 -9.26 10.31 -8.73
C PHE A 8 -7.86 10.72 -8.25
N TRP A 9 -7.16 9.86 -7.52
CA TRP A 9 -5.78 10.11 -7.06
C TRP A 9 -4.77 10.23 -8.21
N ASP A 10 -4.94 9.45 -9.26
CA ASP A 10 -4.07 9.51 -10.45
C ASP A 10 -4.27 10.83 -11.21
N ASN A 11 -5.50 11.33 -11.23
CA ASN A 11 -5.88 12.56 -11.94
C ASN A 11 -5.92 13.81 -11.04
N ILE A 12 -5.55 13.71 -9.77
CA ILE A 12 -5.73 14.81 -8.81
C ILE A 12 -4.93 16.05 -9.21
N ILE A 13 -3.76 15.88 -9.82
CA ILE A 13 -2.94 17.00 -10.31
C ILE A 13 -3.66 17.71 -11.46
N ALA A 14 -4.24 16.96 -12.41
CA ALA A 14 -4.99 17.55 -13.52
C ALA A 14 -6.24 18.29 -13.04
N VAL A 15 -6.97 17.73 -12.06
CA VAL A 15 -8.13 18.40 -11.43
C VAL A 15 -7.70 19.70 -10.76
N LEU A 16 -6.60 19.68 -10.00
CA LEU A 16 -6.06 20.87 -9.35
C LEU A 16 -5.58 21.92 -10.37
N SER A 17 -5.00 21.51 -11.51
CA SER A 17 -4.65 22.41 -12.60
C SER A 17 -5.88 23.12 -13.19
N TRP A 18 -6.99 22.39 -13.40
CA TRP A 18 -8.25 23.00 -13.85
C TRP A 18 -8.84 23.98 -12.83
N LEU A 19 -8.77 23.65 -11.54
CA LEU A 19 -9.17 24.58 -10.46
C LEU A 19 -8.30 25.85 -10.44
N GLY A 20 -7.01 25.73 -10.75
CA GLY A 20 -6.11 26.87 -10.91
C GLY A 20 -6.52 27.82 -12.03
N ILE A 21 -7.01 27.30 -13.15
CA ILE A 21 -7.53 28.12 -14.26
C ILE A 21 -8.78 28.90 -13.80
N GLY A 22 -9.68 28.25 -13.06
CA GLY A 22 -10.83 28.92 -12.45
C GLY A 22 -10.42 30.01 -11.44
N LEU A 23 -9.38 29.76 -10.65
CA LEU A 23 -8.82 30.74 -9.71
C LEU A 23 -8.28 31.98 -10.42
N ILE A 24 -7.61 31.81 -11.56
CA ILE A 24 -7.10 32.92 -12.39
C ILE A 24 -8.26 33.80 -12.86
N LEU A 25 -9.36 33.19 -13.32
CA LEU A 25 -10.56 33.95 -13.69
C LEU A 25 -11.13 34.71 -12.48
N ILE A 26 -11.22 34.08 -11.31
CA ILE A 26 -11.68 34.73 -10.08
C ILE A 26 -10.81 35.94 -9.74
N VAL A 27 -9.48 35.81 -9.81
CA VAL A 27 -8.53 36.91 -9.55
C VAL A 27 -8.69 38.05 -10.55
N ILE A 28 -8.99 37.76 -11.82
CA ILE A 28 -9.24 38.77 -12.86
C ILE A 28 -10.57 39.51 -12.63
N PHE A 29 -11.63 38.82 -12.19
CA PHE A 29 -12.96 39.38 -12.00
C PHE A 29 -13.23 39.97 -10.61
N LEU A 30 -12.44 39.60 -9.58
CA LEU A 30 -12.57 40.09 -8.20
C LEU A 30 -12.54 41.64 -8.10
N PRO A 31 -11.64 42.35 -8.80
CA PRO A 31 -11.54 43.81 -8.77
C PRO A 31 -12.81 44.52 -9.28
N CYS A 32 -13.59 43.88 -10.15
CA CYS A 32 -14.82 44.48 -10.68
C CYS A 32 -15.99 44.48 -9.68
N ILE A 33 -15.89 43.70 -8.60
CA ILE A 33 -16.99 43.45 -7.65
C ILE A 33 -16.69 44.10 -6.29
N LEU A 34 -15.42 44.29 -5.94
CA LEU A 34 -15.00 44.75 -4.62
C LEU A 34 -14.94 46.29 -4.51
N PRO A 35 -15.16 46.86 -3.31
CA PRO A 35 -14.90 48.27 -3.06
C PRO A 35 -13.42 48.59 -3.22
N ALA A 36 -13.13 49.76 -3.78
CA ALA A 36 -11.77 50.22 -4.04
C ALA A 36 -10.88 50.13 -2.80
N GLY A 37 -9.70 49.51 -2.95
CA GLY A 37 -8.65 49.45 -1.93
C GLY A 37 -8.59 48.19 -1.06
N LYS A 38 -9.41 47.15 -1.32
CA LYS A 38 -9.29 45.82 -0.66
C LYS A 38 -8.95 44.67 -1.62
N GLU A 39 -8.77 44.98 -2.89
CA GLU A 39 -8.63 44.00 -3.96
C GLU A 39 -7.32 43.23 -3.83
N PHE A 40 -6.24 43.92 -3.46
CA PHE A 40 -4.91 43.34 -3.33
C PHE A 40 -4.82 42.32 -2.19
N GLU A 41 -5.35 42.66 -1.01
CA GLU A 41 -5.38 41.76 0.15
C GLU A 41 -6.23 40.52 -0.13
N ALA A 42 -7.37 40.70 -0.82
CA ALA A 42 -8.25 39.60 -1.20
C ALA A 42 -7.55 38.65 -2.20
N ILE A 43 -6.87 39.19 -3.21
CA ILE A 43 -6.12 38.40 -4.19
C ILE A 43 -5.00 37.61 -3.51
N ILE A 44 -4.21 38.25 -2.63
CA ILE A 44 -3.14 37.56 -1.89
C ILE A 44 -3.71 36.43 -1.02
N GLY A 45 -4.80 36.68 -0.30
CA GLY A 45 -5.44 35.66 0.54
C GLY A 45 -5.89 34.44 -0.27
N VAL A 46 -6.51 34.67 -1.43
CA VAL A 46 -6.95 33.61 -2.35
C VAL A 46 -5.76 32.82 -2.89
N LEU A 47 -4.68 33.48 -3.28
CA LEU A 47 -3.47 32.82 -3.76
C LEU A 47 -2.81 31.97 -2.66
N ILE A 48 -2.62 32.52 -1.46
CA ILE A 48 -2.04 31.79 -0.33
C ILE A 48 -2.88 30.54 -0.02
N PHE A 49 -4.20 30.68 0.04
CA PHE A 49 -5.10 29.56 0.32
C PHE A 49 -4.98 28.46 -0.76
N TYR A 50 -5.01 28.85 -2.04
CA TYR A 50 -4.89 27.91 -3.15
C TYR A 50 -3.54 27.17 -3.14
N PHE A 51 -2.42 27.90 -3.02
CA PHE A 51 -1.08 27.29 -2.95
C PHE A 51 -0.91 26.43 -1.70
N GLY A 52 -1.52 26.82 -0.57
CA GLY A 52 -1.54 26.01 0.64
C GLY A 52 -2.25 24.67 0.44
N ILE A 53 -3.40 24.65 -0.24
CA ILE A 53 -4.10 23.41 -0.59
C ILE A 53 -3.25 22.56 -1.54
N LEU A 54 -2.71 23.17 -2.61
CA LEU A 54 -1.85 22.46 -3.56
C LEU A 54 -0.66 21.79 -2.88
N TYR A 55 0.07 22.55 -2.05
CA TYR A 55 1.24 22.06 -1.35
C TYR A 55 0.90 20.90 -0.42
N ASN A 56 -0.21 21.00 0.33
CA ASN A 56 -0.65 19.93 1.23
C ASN A 56 -1.02 18.64 0.47
N ILE A 57 -1.73 18.74 -0.65
CA ILE A 57 -2.11 17.57 -1.46
C ILE A 57 -0.88 16.91 -2.09
N LEU A 58 0.05 17.71 -2.62
CA LEU A 58 1.30 17.20 -3.20
C LEU A 58 2.17 16.52 -2.14
N THR A 59 2.33 17.15 -0.98
CA THR A 59 3.10 16.61 0.15
C THR A 59 2.46 15.30 0.65
N TYR A 60 1.14 15.25 0.75
CA TYR A 60 0.43 14.02 1.09
C TYR A 60 0.71 12.90 0.07
N LYS A 61 0.65 13.20 -1.23
CA LYS A 61 0.93 12.23 -2.29
C LYS A 61 2.35 11.69 -2.22
N ILE A 62 3.35 12.58 -2.12
CA ILE A 62 4.75 12.21 -1.97
C ILE A 62 4.96 11.33 -0.72
N SER A 63 4.30 11.67 0.39
CA SER A 63 4.40 10.90 1.63
C SER A 63 3.78 9.52 1.49
N ALA A 64 2.64 9.40 0.79
CA ALA A 64 1.99 8.13 0.50
C ALA A 64 2.84 7.24 -0.41
N ASP A 65 3.47 7.82 -1.44
CA ASP A 65 4.36 7.09 -2.37
C ASP A 65 5.62 6.61 -1.65
N LYS A 66 6.22 7.46 -0.79
CA LYS A 66 7.37 7.09 0.03
C LYS A 66 7.05 5.94 0.98
N PHE A 67 5.92 6.02 1.68
CA PHE A 67 5.47 4.96 2.58
C PHE A 67 5.21 3.64 1.83
N SER A 68 4.61 3.70 0.63
CA SER A 68 4.39 2.51 -0.20
C SER A 68 5.71 1.86 -0.63
N LYS A 69 6.73 2.68 -0.98
CA LYS A 69 8.08 2.20 -1.28
C LYS A 69 8.78 1.58 -0.07
N GLU A 70 8.60 2.16 1.12
CA GLU A 70 9.14 1.62 2.37
C GLU A 70 8.56 0.24 2.66
N LEU A 71 7.23 0.08 2.61
CA LEU A 71 6.55 -1.21 2.75
C LEU A 71 7.06 -2.23 1.72
N PHE A 72 7.13 -1.83 0.45
CA PHE A 72 7.61 -2.71 -0.62
C PHE A 72 9.04 -3.22 -0.33
N ASN A 73 9.94 -2.33 0.09
CA ASN A 73 11.31 -2.72 0.40
C ASN A 73 11.40 -3.60 1.65
N GLU A 74 10.62 -3.29 2.68
CA GLU A 74 10.60 -4.05 3.93
C GLU A 74 10.10 -5.48 3.72
N PHE A 75 9.00 -5.66 2.98
CA PHE A 75 8.46 -6.98 2.70
C PHE A 75 9.35 -7.79 1.78
N ASN A 76 9.90 -7.19 0.71
CA ASN A 76 10.84 -7.91 -0.15
C ASN A 76 12.09 -8.34 0.61
N LYS A 77 12.64 -7.48 1.48
CA LYS A 77 13.80 -7.84 2.29
C LYS A 77 13.48 -9.04 3.20
N ARG A 78 12.35 -9.02 3.90
CA ARG A 78 11.93 -10.13 4.76
C ARG A 78 11.70 -11.41 3.96
N PHE A 79 11.09 -11.30 2.78
CA PHE A 79 10.91 -12.41 1.87
C PHE A 79 12.26 -12.98 1.41
N ASP A 80 13.19 -12.13 1.00
CA ASP A 80 14.54 -12.53 0.58
C ASP A 80 15.29 -13.28 1.69
N ASP A 81 15.12 -12.86 2.95
CA ASP A 81 15.73 -13.53 4.10
C ASP A 81 15.18 -14.96 4.34
N MET A 82 13.98 -15.28 3.84
CA MET A 82 13.32 -16.58 4.05
C MET A 82 13.13 -17.43 2.78
N ASN A 83 13.24 -16.84 1.58
CA ASN A 83 12.86 -17.48 0.33
C ASN A 83 13.64 -18.78 0.05
N GLU A 84 14.91 -18.84 0.44
CA GLU A 84 15.75 -20.02 0.27
C GLU A 84 15.19 -21.17 1.10
N ASN A 85 14.87 -20.91 2.37
CA ASN A 85 14.27 -21.91 3.25
C ASN A 85 12.91 -22.36 2.73
N LEU A 86 12.04 -21.45 2.28
CA LEU A 86 10.75 -21.80 1.68
C LEU A 86 10.92 -22.71 0.46
N ASN A 87 11.88 -22.41 -0.41
CA ASN A 87 12.17 -23.23 -1.58
C ASN A 87 12.72 -24.62 -1.21
N ARG A 88 13.49 -24.73 -0.12
CA ARG A 88 13.99 -26.01 0.40
C ARG A 88 12.85 -26.87 0.97
N ILE A 89 11.87 -26.25 1.65
CA ILE A 89 10.65 -26.94 2.11
C ILE A 89 9.92 -27.55 0.90
N VAL A 90 9.65 -26.76 -0.14
CA VAL A 90 8.95 -27.21 -1.35
C VAL A 90 9.69 -28.35 -2.05
N LYS A 91 11.03 -28.32 -2.05
CA LYS A 91 11.86 -29.39 -2.63
C LYS A 91 11.98 -30.65 -1.76
N GLY A 92 11.44 -30.63 -0.54
CA GLY A 92 11.58 -31.74 0.42
C GLY A 92 13.01 -31.91 0.93
N GLU A 93 13.83 -30.86 0.90
CA GLU A 93 15.21 -30.92 1.39
C GLU A 93 15.25 -30.88 2.92
N TYR A 94 16.08 -31.73 3.53
CA TYR A 94 16.20 -31.84 4.99
C TYR A 94 16.86 -30.59 5.61
N PHE A 95 16.24 -30.05 6.66
CA PHE A 95 16.77 -28.97 7.47
C PHE A 95 17.77 -29.50 8.50
N TYR A 96 19.06 -29.36 8.23
CA TYR A 96 20.07 -29.37 9.30
C TYR A 96 20.33 -27.92 9.72
N PHE A 97 19.58 -27.43 10.71
CA PHE A 97 19.93 -26.16 11.34
C PHE A 97 21.13 -26.39 12.27
N ALA A 98 22.32 -26.07 11.78
CA ALA A 98 23.48 -25.91 12.65
C ALA A 98 23.18 -24.78 13.66
N HIS A 99 23.00 -25.16 14.93
CA HIS A 99 22.90 -24.26 16.10
C HIS A 99 21.66 -23.36 16.30
N LYS A 100 20.60 -23.46 15.49
CA LYS A 100 19.33 -22.76 15.76
C LYS A 100 18.15 -23.74 15.78
N LEU A 101 17.34 -23.71 16.83
CA LEU A 101 16.19 -24.60 17.02
C LEU A 101 14.97 -24.12 16.20
N PHE A 102 15.14 -23.84 14.89
CA PHE A 102 14.00 -23.49 14.04
C PHE A 102 13.43 -24.75 13.41
N SER A 103 12.15 -24.99 13.65
CA SER A 103 11.39 -26.05 12.99
C SER A 103 10.95 -25.60 11.60
N LEU A 104 10.61 -26.56 10.74
CA LEU A 104 9.98 -26.31 9.44
C LEU A 104 8.68 -25.50 9.62
N GLU A 105 7.94 -25.77 10.70
CA GLU A 105 6.72 -25.07 11.05
C GLU A 105 6.98 -23.58 11.33
N ASP A 106 8.04 -23.24 12.06
CA ASP A 106 8.39 -21.84 12.34
C ASP A 106 8.63 -21.05 11.06
N VAL A 107 9.32 -21.62 10.07
CA VAL A 107 9.56 -20.95 8.77
C VAL A 107 8.25 -20.71 8.02
N ILE A 108 7.33 -21.67 8.06
CA ILE A 108 6.02 -21.54 7.42
C ILE A 108 5.18 -20.48 8.13
N ILE A 109 5.15 -20.48 9.46
CA ILE A 109 4.41 -19.50 10.26
C ILE A 109 4.98 -18.09 10.03
N ASP A 110 6.30 -17.92 10.01
CA ASP A 110 6.95 -16.64 9.71
C ASP A 110 6.55 -16.11 8.32
N TYR A 111 6.48 -17.00 7.33
CA TYR A 111 6.00 -16.64 5.99
C TYR A 111 4.51 -16.29 5.97
N MET A 112 3.66 -17.03 6.68
CA MET A 112 2.23 -16.73 6.80
C MET A 112 1.99 -15.38 7.47
N ASN A 113 2.77 -15.05 8.50
CA ASN A 113 2.74 -13.76 9.18
C ASN A 113 3.10 -12.62 8.22
N LEU A 114 4.17 -12.79 7.43
CA LEU A 114 4.53 -11.83 6.37
C LEU A 114 3.37 -11.64 5.38
N CYS A 115 2.77 -12.73 4.89
CA CYS A 115 1.65 -12.66 3.95
C CYS A 115 0.43 -11.93 4.54
N ALA A 116 0.15 -12.14 5.82
CA ALA A 116 -0.92 -11.48 6.55
C ALA A 116 -0.69 -9.98 6.72
N GLU A 117 0.54 -9.56 7.02
CA GLU A 117 0.91 -8.15 7.07
C GLU A 117 0.74 -7.48 5.70
N GLU A 118 1.21 -8.12 4.62
CA GLU A 118 1.02 -7.63 3.25
C GLU A 118 -0.47 -7.47 2.91
N CYS A 119 -1.31 -8.45 3.29
CA CYS A 119 -2.76 -8.41 3.14
C CYS A 119 -3.38 -7.24 3.93
N TYR A 120 -2.94 -7.02 5.17
CA TYR A 120 -3.40 -5.91 6.00
C TYR A 120 -3.14 -4.56 5.30
N TRP A 121 -1.93 -4.33 4.81
CA TRP A 121 -1.57 -3.06 4.15
C TRP A 121 -2.26 -2.89 2.80
N TYR A 122 -2.49 -3.99 2.07
CA TYR A 122 -3.35 -3.98 0.88
C TYR A 122 -4.78 -3.57 1.21
N LYS A 123 -5.38 -4.11 2.28
CA LYS A 123 -6.73 -3.75 2.73
C LYS A 123 -6.81 -2.29 3.16
N LYS A 124 -5.73 -1.74 3.74
CA LYS A 124 -5.60 -0.30 4.05
C LYS A 124 -5.39 0.58 2.80
N GLY A 125 -5.22 -0.01 1.61
CA GLY A 125 -5.02 0.72 0.36
C GLY A 125 -3.65 1.38 0.26
N ARG A 126 -2.64 0.79 0.91
CA ARG A 126 -1.24 1.25 0.89
C ARG A 126 -0.36 0.45 -0.07
N VAL A 127 -0.88 -0.66 -0.60
CA VAL A 127 -0.26 -1.46 -1.64
C VAL A 127 -1.09 -1.31 -2.90
N ASP A 128 -0.43 -1.03 -4.02
CA ASP A 128 -1.07 -0.94 -5.32
C ASP A 128 -1.69 -2.29 -5.74
N ASN A 129 -2.78 -2.26 -6.50
CA ASN A 129 -3.47 -3.48 -6.91
C ASN A 129 -2.58 -4.38 -7.79
N VAL A 130 -1.75 -3.80 -8.67
CA VAL A 130 -0.85 -4.59 -9.54
C VAL A 130 0.21 -5.31 -8.72
N VAL A 131 0.76 -4.63 -7.71
CA VAL A 131 1.72 -5.21 -6.76
C VAL A 131 1.07 -6.32 -5.97
N TRP A 132 -0.11 -6.07 -5.39
CA TRP A 132 -0.85 -7.06 -4.62
C TRP A 132 -1.17 -8.32 -5.42
N GLU A 133 -1.68 -8.18 -6.64
CA GLU A 133 -2.00 -9.34 -7.49
C GLU A 133 -0.75 -10.17 -7.84
N SER A 134 0.43 -9.55 -7.87
CA SER A 134 1.70 -10.26 -8.08
C SER A 134 2.11 -11.03 -6.82
N TRP A 135 2.06 -10.38 -5.66
CA TRP A 135 2.36 -11.01 -4.36
C TRP A 135 1.42 -12.17 -4.06
N LYS A 136 0.12 -11.96 -4.25
CA LYS A 136 -0.93 -12.98 -4.10
C LYS A 136 -0.62 -14.27 -4.86
N LYS A 137 -0.13 -14.17 -6.09
CA LYS A 137 0.26 -15.35 -6.88
C LYS A 137 1.45 -16.08 -6.27
N GLY A 138 2.43 -15.35 -5.74
CA GLY A 138 3.55 -15.91 -4.99
C GLY A 138 3.10 -16.63 -3.71
N MET A 139 2.20 -16.01 -2.93
CA MET A 139 1.62 -16.62 -1.73
C MET A 139 0.92 -17.94 -2.05
N ILE A 140 0.09 -17.96 -3.09
CA ILE A 140 -0.65 -19.16 -3.52
C ILE A 140 0.31 -20.28 -3.93
N HIS A 141 1.45 -19.95 -4.54
CA HIS A 141 2.45 -20.94 -4.95
C HIS A 141 2.98 -21.75 -3.75
N TYR A 142 3.34 -21.09 -2.65
CA TYR A 142 3.84 -21.76 -1.45
C TYR A 142 2.71 -22.34 -0.59
N LEU A 143 1.66 -21.56 -0.29
CA LEU A 143 0.64 -21.96 0.69
C LEU A 143 -0.28 -23.10 0.21
N LYS A 144 -0.31 -23.40 -1.10
CA LYS A 144 -1.00 -24.58 -1.63
C LYS A 144 -0.10 -25.81 -1.75
N ASP A 145 1.20 -25.68 -1.52
CA ASP A 145 2.12 -26.80 -1.60
C ASP A 145 1.80 -27.83 -0.48
N PRO A 146 1.85 -29.15 -0.77
CA PRO A 146 1.57 -30.19 0.22
C PRO A 146 2.43 -30.09 1.48
N ALA A 147 3.66 -29.61 1.38
CA ALA A 147 4.56 -29.43 2.52
C ALA A 147 4.08 -28.33 3.50
N PHE A 148 3.28 -27.38 3.00
CA PHE A 148 2.74 -26.27 3.79
C PHE A 148 1.35 -26.60 4.34
N LYS A 149 0.60 -27.46 3.66
CA LYS A 149 -0.83 -27.70 3.89
C LYS A 149 -1.17 -27.97 5.35
N ALA A 150 -0.44 -28.85 6.04
CA ALA A 150 -0.75 -29.23 7.41
C ALA A 150 -0.67 -28.03 8.37
N VAL A 151 0.39 -27.22 8.25
CA VAL A 151 0.59 -26.02 9.07
C VAL A 151 -0.45 -24.96 8.70
N VAL A 152 -0.68 -24.73 7.41
CA VAL A 152 -1.67 -23.75 6.93
C VAL A 152 -3.08 -24.09 7.40
N ASP A 153 -3.47 -25.38 7.35
CA ASP A 153 -4.79 -25.83 7.79
C ASP A 153 -4.96 -25.72 9.31
N ASP A 154 -3.88 -25.89 10.08
CA ASP A 154 -3.90 -25.69 11.53
C ASP A 154 -4.02 -24.19 11.90
N GLN A 155 -3.16 -23.36 11.33
CA GLN A 155 -3.17 -21.90 11.52
C GLN A 155 -4.47 -21.24 11.06
N ARG A 156 -5.19 -21.84 10.11
CA ARG A 156 -6.50 -21.34 9.67
C ARG A 156 -7.56 -21.38 10.76
N LYS A 157 -7.40 -22.23 11.78
CA LYS A 157 -8.33 -22.24 12.93
C LYS A 157 -8.30 -20.90 13.68
N GLU A 158 -7.18 -20.18 13.59
CA GLU A 158 -6.99 -18.83 14.16
C GLU A 158 -7.32 -17.73 13.15
N LYS A 159 -8.53 -17.76 12.57
CA LYS A 159 -8.94 -16.86 11.46
C LYS A 159 -8.69 -15.37 11.69
N ASP A 160 -8.85 -14.91 12.92
CA ASP A 160 -8.73 -13.49 13.28
C ASP A 160 -7.27 -12.99 13.27
N SER A 161 -6.28 -13.89 13.31
CA SER A 161 -4.84 -13.54 13.40
C SER A 161 -4.23 -13.11 12.06
N TYR A 162 -4.85 -13.45 10.92
CA TYR A 162 -4.26 -13.28 9.59
C TYR A 162 -4.93 -12.20 8.74
N TYR A 163 -5.62 -11.24 9.37
CA TYR A 163 -6.23 -10.08 8.70
C TYR A 163 -7.12 -10.43 7.49
N GLY A 164 -7.76 -11.60 7.51
CA GLY A 164 -8.55 -12.15 6.41
C GLY A 164 -7.76 -12.51 5.15
N LEU A 165 -6.51 -12.98 5.32
CA LEU A 165 -5.64 -13.50 4.26
C LEU A 165 -6.29 -14.69 3.54
N TYR A 166 -6.88 -15.63 4.28
CA TYR A 166 -7.47 -16.85 3.69
C TYR A 166 -8.60 -16.52 2.70
N GLU A 167 -9.48 -15.57 3.05
CA GLU A 167 -10.57 -15.11 2.19
C GLU A 167 -10.04 -14.43 0.93
N GLU A 168 -9.00 -13.61 1.06
CA GLU A 168 -8.36 -12.95 -0.09
C GLU A 168 -7.69 -13.96 -1.02
N LEU A 169 -7.03 -14.98 -0.47
CA LEU A 169 -6.33 -16.00 -1.24
C LEU A 169 -7.24 -17.10 -1.79
N GLY A 170 -8.50 -17.19 -1.32
CA GLY A 170 -9.43 -18.26 -1.68
C GLY A 170 -8.92 -19.63 -1.21
N LEU A 171 -8.31 -19.65 -0.02
CA LEU A 171 -7.73 -20.83 0.60
C LEU A 171 -8.74 -21.54 1.48
#